data_AF-A0A956X5Z7-F1
#
_entry.id   AF-A0A956X5Z7-F1
#
_cell.length_a   1.000
_cell.length_b   1.000
_cell.length_c   1.000
_cell.angle_alpha   90.00
_cell.angle_beta   90.00
_cell.angle_gamma   90.00
#
_symmetry.space_group_name_H-M   'P 1'
#
loop_
_entity.id
_entity.type
_entity.pdbx_description
1 polymer ?
#
loop_
_entity_poly.entity_id
_entity_poly.type
_entity_poly.pdbx_seq_one_letter_code
_entity_poly.pdbx_strand_id
1 'polypeptide(L)'
;MKQTIQDLPESAWTTPGVVGTWSVKDVIAHLDSFERLLIDVLRRVQGETDTPTLDRFLELGNARFNDVEVAERQDWTVAEVWQAYQDAAQESQALLAQIPVAERRRTGALPWYGKEYDLEDYIAYANYGHKREHCAQIGVFRDQTKQ
;
A
#
# COMPACT_ATOMS: atom_id res chain seq x y z
N MET A 1 7.40 6.20 5.85
CA MET A 1 6.07 6.39 6.46
C MET A 1 6.14 6.91 7.90
N LYS A 2 6.57 6.15 8.91
CA LYS A 2 6.55 6.62 10.33
C LYS A 2 7.20 8.01 10.53
N GLN A 3 8.38 8.23 9.96
CA GLN A 3 9.05 9.55 10.01
C GLN A 3 8.28 10.66 9.27
N THR A 4 7.56 10.31 8.20
CA THR A 4 6.77 11.25 7.39
C THR A 4 5.64 11.87 8.21
N ILE A 5 5.00 11.07 9.07
CA ILE A 5 3.78 11.45 9.80
C ILE A 5 4.03 11.93 11.24
N GLN A 6 5.26 11.80 11.75
CA GLN A 6 5.60 12.01 13.17
C GLN A 6 5.23 13.40 13.71
N ASP A 7 5.31 14.44 12.87
CA ASP A 7 5.06 15.83 13.25
C ASP A 7 3.83 16.43 12.54
N LEU A 8 2.90 15.59 12.08
CA LEU A 8 1.63 16.05 11.53
C LEU A 8 0.70 16.47 12.68
N PRO A 9 0.15 17.71 12.65
CA PRO A 9 -0.89 18.09 13.60
C PRO A 9 -2.14 17.24 13.37
N GLU A 10 -2.89 16.97 14.44
CA GLU A 10 -4.09 16.12 14.38
C GLU A 10 -5.11 16.60 13.33
N SER A 11 -5.30 17.92 13.20
CA SER A 11 -6.19 18.52 12.20
C SER A 11 -5.77 18.25 10.75
N ALA A 12 -4.47 18.03 10.48
CA ALA A 12 -3.97 17.77 9.12
C ALA A 12 -4.30 16.35 8.65
N TRP A 13 -4.61 15.41 9.56
CA TRP A 13 -4.86 14.02 9.19
C TRP A 13 -6.08 13.84 8.30
N THR A 14 -7.12 14.63 8.54
CA THR A 14 -8.41 14.56 7.82
C THR A 14 -8.63 15.75 6.89
N THR A 15 -7.69 16.70 6.85
CA THR A 15 -7.77 17.84 5.92
C THR A 15 -7.50 17.34 4.49
N PRO A 16 -8.43 17.55 3.53
CA PRO A 16 -8.23 17.21 2.12
C PRO A 16 -7.06 17.96 1.48
N GLY A 17 -6.47 17.39 0.43
CA GLY A 17 -5.51 18.10 -0.43
C GLY A 17 -4.10 17.51 -0.50
N VAL A 18 -3.88 16.30 0.02
CA VAL A 18 -2.59 15.60 -0.11
C VAL A 18 -2.39 15.09 -1.54
N VAL A 19 -3.41 14.39 -2.07
CA VAL A 19 -3.46 13.91 -3.46
C VAL A 19 -4.87 14.14 -3.99
N GLY A 20 -5.05 15.14 -4.85
CA GLY A 20 -6.39 15.56 -5.26
C GLY A 20 -7.24 15.95 -4.05
N THR A 21 -8.32 15.21 -3.79
CA THR A 21 -9.21 15.43 -2.64
C THR A 21 -8.88 14.58 -1.42
N TRP A 22 -7.87 13.71 -1.49
CA TRP A 22 -7.53 12.81 -0.39
C TRP A 22 -6.78 13.53 0.72
N SER A 23 -7.12 13.18 1.95
CA SER A 23 -6.42 13.55 3.19
C SER A 23 -5.24 12.60 3.46
N VAL A 24 -4.46 12.87 4.52
CA VAL A 24 -3.38 11.95 4.95
C VAL A 24 -3.96 10.60 5.36
N LYS A 25 -5.11 10.59 6.06
CA LYS A 25 -5.83 9.37 6.42
C LYS A 25 -6.18 8.54 5.19
N ASP A 26 -6.70 9.17 4.15
CA ASP A 26 -7.09 8.50 2.91
C ASP A 26 -5.88 7.92 2.17
N VAL A 27 -4.76 8.65 2.13
CA VAL A 27 -3.50 8.15 1.54
C VAL A 27 -2.96 6.94 2.31
N ILE A 28 -3.09 6.91 3.64
CA ILE A 28 -2.65 5.75 4.43
C ILE A 28 -3.62 4.58 4.27
N ALA A 29 -4.93 4.82 4.19
CA ALA A 29 -5.92 3.79 3.85
C ALA A 29 -5.63 3.16 2.47
N HIS A 30 -5.30 3.99 1.48
CA HIS A 30 -4.82 3.56 0.18
C HIS A 30 -3.55 2.70 0.29
N LEU A 31 -2.53 3.15 1.04
CA LEU A 31 -1.31 2.37 1.22
C LEU A 31 -1.50 1.05 2.00
N ASP A 32 -2.44 0.99 2.94
CA ASP A 32 -2.86 -0.25 3.60
C ASP A 32 -3.39 -1.27 2.58
N SER A 33 -4.21 -0.82 1.61
CA SER A 33 -4.71 -1.71 0.55
C SER A 33 -3.60 -2.31 -0.31
N PHE A 34 -2.50 -1.57 -0.55
CA PHE A 34 -1.34 -2.10 -1.29
C PHE A 34 -0.49 -3.05 -0.45
N GLU A 35 -0.34 -2.84 0.86
CA GLU A 35 0.30 -3.82 1.74
C GLU A 35 -0.54 -5.12 1.80
N ARG A 36 -1.87 -5.04 1.83
CA ARG A 36 -2.78 -6.21 1.73
C ARG A 36 -2.70 -6.92 0.40
N LEU A 37 -2.65 -6.16 -0.69
CA LEU A 37 -2.40 -6.71 -2.03
C LEU A 37 -1.07 -7.44 -2.08
N LEU A 38 -0.01 -6.88 -1.47
CA LEU A 38 1.28 -7.54 -1.38
C LEU A 38 1.21 -8.83 -0.55
N ILE A 39 0.49 -8.85 0.57
CA ILE A 39 0.26 -10.08 1.36
C ILE A 39 -0.31 -11.20 0.48
N ASP A 40 -1.35 -10.92 -0.29
CA ASP A 40 -1.97 -11.92 -1.17
C ASP A 40 -1.02 -12.37 -2.28
N VAL A 41 -0.23 -11.46 -2.85
CA VAL A 41 0.80 -11.81 -3.83
C VAL A 41 1.86 -12.73 -3.24
N LEU A 42 2.32 -12.46 -2.02
CA LEU A 42 3.34 -13.27 -1.33
C LEU A 42 2.79 -14.66 -0.99
N ARG A 43 1.57 -14.74 -0.46
CA ARG A 43 0.86 -16.01 -0.20
C ARG A 43 0.68 -16.81 -1.48
N ARG A 44 0.32 -16.15 -2.58
CA ARG A 44 0.20 -16.79 -3.90
C ARG A 44 1.51 -17.40 -4.38
N VAL A 45 2.62 -16.71 -4.20
CA VAL A 45 3.97 -17.22 -4.52
C VAL A 45 4.33 -18.43 -3.64
N GLN A 46 3.84 -18.48 -2.40
CA GLN A 46 3.99 -19.62 -1.50
C GLN A 46 3.01 -20.77 -1.80
N GLY A 47 2.14 -20.62 -2.79
CA GLY A 47 1.24 -21.67 -3.28
C GLY A 47 -0.19 -21.59 -2.75
N GLU A 48 -0.54 -20.58 -1.96
CA GLU A 48 -1.91 -20.36 -1.53
C GLU A 48 -2.79 -19.91 -2.70
N THR A 49 -4.10 -20.17 -2.57
CA THR A 49 -5.10 -19.86 -3.61
C THR A 49 -6.15 -18.86 -3.18
N ASP A 50 -6.24 -18.55 -1.88
CA ASP A 50 -7.16 -17.55 -1.36
C ASP A 50 -6.46 -16.19 -1.36
N THR A 51 -6.81 -15.35 -2.33
CA THR A 51 -6.15 -14.06 -2.59
C THR A 51 -7.17 -12.93 -2.81
N PRO A 52 -8.06 -12.66 -1.83
CA PRO A 52 -9.24 -11.82 -2.02
C PRO A 52 -8.94 -10.37 -2.46
N THR A 53 -7.86 -9.77 -1.97
CA THR A 53 -7.41 -8.42 -2.34
C THR A 53 -6.81 -8.41 -3.74
N LEU A 54 -6.00 -9.41 -4.08
CA LEU A 54 -5.46 -9.56 -5.44
C LEU A 54 -6.57 -9.81 -6.47
N ASP A 55 -7.53 -10.69 -6.16
CA ASP A 55 -8.64 -11.00 -7.05
C ASP A 55 -9.49 -9.75 -7.30
N ARG A 56 -9.79 -8.99 -6.23
CA ARG A 56 -10.46 -7.70 -6.32
C ARG A 56 -9.66 -6.69 -7.14
N PHE A 57 -8.35 -6.59 -6.95
CA PHE A 57 -7.49 -5.69 -7.72
C PHE A 57 -7.50 -6.03 -9.22
N LEU A 58 -7.42 -7.32 -9.57
CA LEU A 58 -7.45 -7.79 -10.95
C LEU A 58 -8.83 -7.57 -11.61
N GLU A 59 -9.91 -7.69 -10.84
CA GLU A 59 -11.27 -7.44 -11.33
C GLU A 59 -11.56 -5.95 -11.57
N LEU A 60 -11.23 -5.09 -10.59
CA LEU A 60 -11.58 -3.67 -10.62
C LEU A 60 -10.58 -2.83 -11.44
N GLY A 61 -9.33 -3.28 -11.52
CA GLY A 61 -8.22 -2.47 -12.02
C GLY A 61 -7.83 -1.35 -11.04
N ASN A 62 -6.67 -0.74 -11.29
CA ASN A 62 -6.01 0.17 -10.34
C ASN A 62 -6.91 1.32 -9.84
N ALA A 63 -7.48 2.12 -10.74
CA ALA A 63 -8.22 3.32 -10.34
C ALA A 63 -9.45 2.99 -9.48
N ARG A 64 -10.27 2.03 -9.91
CA ARG A 64 -11.49 1.65 -9.19
C ARG A 64 -11.20 0.89 -7.90
N PHE A 65 -10.15 0.07 -7.87
CA PHE A 65 -9.67 -0.56 -6.65
C PHE A 65 -9.35 0.49 -5.58
N ASN A 66 -8.58 1.51 -5.94
CA ASN A 66 -8.19 2.56 -5.01
C ASN A 66 -9.41 3.31 -4.45
N ASP A 67 -10.36 3.69 -5.31
CA ASP A 67 -11.58 4.41 -4.90
C ASP A 67 -12.40 3.58 -3.91
N VAL A 68 -12.57 2.28 -4.17
CA VAL A 68 -13.32 1.37 -3.28
C VAL A 68 -12.62 1.20 -1.95
N GLU A 69 -11.31 0.94 -1.95
CA GLU A 69 -10.54 0.70 -0.73
C GLU A 69 -10.51 1.94 0.18
N VAL A 70 -10.38 3.14 -0.39
CA VAL A 70 -10.44 4.39 0.40
C VAL A 70 -11.86 4.62 0.92
N ALA A 71 -12.89 4.41 0.09
CA ALA A 71 -14.28 4.58 0.51
C ALA A 71 -14.71 3.63 1.63
N GLU A 72 -14.31 2.36 1.59
CA GLU A 72 -14.61 1.36 2.63
C GLU A 72 -14.04 1.74 4.01
N ARG A 73 -13.00 2.57 4.06
CA ARG A 73 -12.34 3.04 5.29
C ARG A 73 -12.68 4.50 5.63
N GLN A 74 -13.65 5.11 4.94
CA GLN A 74 -13.99 6.53 5.14
C GLN A 74 -14.41 6.83 6.58
N ASP A 75 -15.20 5.94 7.19
CA ASP A 75 -15.71 6.09 8.56
C ASP A 75 -14.72 5.66 9.64
N TRP A 76 -13.56 5.11 9.27
CA TRP A 76 -12.53 4.72 10.23
C TRP A 76 -11.86 5.95 10.83
N THR A 77 -11.47 5.81 12.10
CA THR A 77 -10.62 6.77 12.79
C THR A 77 -9.19 6.73 12.23
N VAL A 78 -8.45 7.81 12.46
CA VAL A 78 -7.01 7.87 12.13
C VAL A 78 -6.24 6.72 12.79
N ALA A 79 -6.57 6.39 14.04
CA ALA A 79 -5.92 5.32 14.79
C ALA A 79 -6.18 3.95 14.16
N GLU A 80 -7.40 3.66 13.73
CA GLU A 80 -7.76 2.40 13.07
C GLU A 80 -7.03 2.24 11.73
N VAL A 81 -7.04 3.28 10.89
CA VAL A 81 -6.33 3.26 9.60
C VAL A 81 -4.82 3.09 9.80
N TRP A 82 -4.24 3.80 10.76
CA TRP A 82 -2.81 3.69 11.05
C TRP A 82 -2.43 2.33 11.63
N GLN A 83 -3.26 1.76 12.50
CA GLN A 83 -3.02 0.42 13.05
C GLN A 83 -3.11 -0.64 11.96
N ALA A 84 -4.16 -0.61 11.12
CA ALA A 84 -4.31 -1.54 10.01
C ALA A 84 -3.12 -1.52 9.05
N TYR A 85 -2.67 -0.32 8.66
CA TYR A 85 -1.47 -0.16 7.84
C TYR A 85 -0.23 -0.78 8.48
N GLN A 86 -0.01 -0.56 9.78
CA GLN A 86 1.14 -1.12 10.48
C GLN A 86 1.08 -2.65 10.54
N ASP A 87 -0.09 -3.21 10.81
CA ASP A 87 -0.31 -4.65 10.88
C ASP A 87 -0.03 -5.29 9.51
N ALA A 88 -0.60 -4.73 8.44
CA ALA A 88 -0.38 -5.21 7.07
C ALA A 88 1.09 -5.07 6.65
N ALA A 89 1.75 -3.96 6.97
CA ALA A 89 3.16 -3.76 6.65
C ALA A 89 4.09 -4.69 7.43
N GLN A 90 3.73 -5.07 8.66
CA GLN A 90 4.48 -6.06 9.44
C GLN A 90 4.28 -7.46 8.87
N GLU A 91 3.05 -7.83 8.51
CA GLU A 91 2.74 -9.13 7.92
C GLU A 91 3.38 -9.30 6.54
N SER A 92 3.31 -8.31 5.66
CA SER A 92 3.94 -8.35 4.34
C SER A 92 5.45 -8.57 4.43
N GLN A 93 6.11 -7.91 5.40
CA GLN A 93 7.54 -8.12 5.68
C GLN A 93 7.83 -9.54 6.21
N ALA A 94 6.99 -10.05 7.10
CA ALA A 94 7.15 -11.38 7.67
C ALA A 94 6.97 -12.49 6.61
N LEU A 95 6.01 -12.33 5.70
CA LEU A 95 5.80 -13.25 4.57
C LEU A 95 6.97 -13.18 3.58
N LEU A 96 7.38 -11.96 3.21
CA LEU A 96 8.51 -11.78 2.30
C LEU A 96 9.77 -12.47 2.82
N ALA A 97 10.07 -12.35 4.12
CA ALA A 97 11.22 -12.97 4.76
C ALA A 97 11.25 -14.50 4.63
N GLN A 98 10.11 -15.16 4.44
CA GLN A 98 10.00 -16.62 4.30
C GLN A 98 10.27 -17.10 2.87
N ILE A 99 10.18 -16.22 1.87
CA ILE A 99 10.40 -16.58 0.46
C ILE A 99 11.91 -16.54 0.17
N PRO A 100 12.54 -17.61 -0.35
CA PRO A 100 13.95 -17.60 -0.72
C PRO A 100 14.25 -16.57 -1.81
N VAL A 101 15.40 -15.88 -1.75
CA VAL A 101 15.78 -14.86 -2.75
C VAL A 101 15.76 -15.40 -4.20
N ALA A 102 16.13 -16.66 -4.40
CA ALA A 102 16.08 -17.30 -5.71
C ALA A 102 14.65 -17.36 -6.28
N GLU A 103 13.65 -17.60 -5.42
CA GLU A 103 12.24 -17.58 -5.83
C GLU A 103 11.73 -16.16 -6.05
N ARG A 104 12.16 -15.19 -5.23
CA ARG A 104 11.78 -13.78 -5.42
C ARG A 104 12.29 -13.24 -6.76
N ARG A 105 13.44 -13.70 -7.22
CA ARG A 105 14.09 -13.30 -8.49
C ARG A 105 13.77 -14.21 -9.67
N ARG A 106 12.74 -15.05 -9.55
CA ARG A 106 12.31 -15.92 -10.64
C ARG A 106 11.43 -15.13 -11.60
N THR A 107 11.98 -14.75 -12.75
CA THR A 107 11.24 -14.08 -13.83
C THR A 107 9.97 -14.84 -14.21
N GLY A 108 8.87 -14.11 -14.39
CA GLY A 108 7.57 -14.67 -14.72
C GLY A 108 6.85 -15.33 -13.54
N ALA A 109 7.33 -15.13 -12.29
CA ALA A 109 6.63 -15.57 -11.09
C ALA A 109 5.24 -14.94 -10.93
N LEU A 110 5.00 -13.79 -11.56
CA LEU A 110 3.74 -13.03 -11.51
C LEU A 110 3.17 -12.81 -12.93
N PRO A 111 2.57 -13.84 -13.58
CA PRO A 111 2.15 -13.74 -14.98
C PRO A 111 1.15 -12.61 -15.27
N TRP A 112 0.34 -12.24 -14.29
CA TRP A 112 -0.64 -11.15 -14.39
C TRP A 112 -0.01 -9.76 -14.36
N TYR A 113 1.20 -9.63 -13.79
CA TYR A 113 1.95 -8.37 -13.72
C TYR A 113 2.81 -8.16 -14.98
N GLY A 114 3.36 -9.25 -15.51
CA GLY A 114 4.15 -9.29 -16.74
C GLY A 114 5.11 -10.47 -16.69
N LYS A 115 5.41 -11.07 -17.84
CA LYS A 115 6.23 -12.28 -17.91
C LYS A 115 7.71 -11.99 -17.75
N GLU A 116 8.10 -10.74 -17.98
CA GLU A 116 9.44 -10.20 -17.90
C GLU A 116 9.86 -9.77 -16.50
N TYR A 117 8.91 -9.65 -15.57
CA TYR A 117 9.16 -9.19 -14.20
C TYR A 117 9.26 -10.34 -13.21
N ASP A 118 10.01 -10.11 -12.14
CA ASP A 118 10.02 -10.96 -10.95
C ASP A 118 9.29 -10.32 -9.76
N LEU A 119 9.32 -10.97 -8.59
CA LEU A 119 8.66 -10.46 -7.38
C LEU A 119 9.39 -9.24 -6.80
N GLU A 120 10.72 -9.15 -6.94
CA GLU A 120 11.50 -8.00 -6.50
C GLU A 120 11.15 -6.76 -7.33
N ASP A 121 10.96 -6.89 -8.64
CA ASP A 121 10.47 -5.82 -9.52
C ASP A 121 9.11 -5.32 -9.04
N TYR A 122 8.17 -6.24 -8.80
CA TYR A 122 6.84 -5.88 -8.30
C TYR A 122 6.91 -5.13 -6.96
N ILE A 123 7.71 -5.61 -6.02
CA ILE A 123 7.92 -4.94 -4.72
C ILE A 123 8.55 -3.56 -4.92
N ALA A 124 9.54 -3.44 -5.80
CA ALA A 124 10.24 -2.18 -6.06
C ALA A 124 9.29 -1.11 -6.62
N TYR A 125 8.46 -1.46 -7.60
CA TYR A 125 7.58 -0.50 -8.27
C TYR A 125 6.24 -0.31 -7.55
N ALA A 126 5.49 -1.38 -7.32
CA ALA A 126 4.11 -1.31 -6.81
C ALA A 126 4.03 -1.01 -5.30
N ASN A 127 5.10 -1.25 -4.55
CA ASN A 127 5.11 -1.08 -3.10
C ASN A 127 6.13 -0.03 -2.65
N TYR A 128 7.42 -0.21 -2.91
CA TYR A 128 8.45 0.69 -2.40
C TYR A 128 8.41 2.07 -3.07
N GLY A 129 8.45 2.12 -4.40
CA GLY A 129 8.37 3.37 -5.17
C GLY A 129 7.09 4.13 -4.89
N HIS A 130 5.96 3.42 -4.98
CA HIS A 130 4.62 3.94 -4.69
C HIS A 130 4.50 4.53 -3.26
N LYS A 131 4.95 3.79 -2.24
CA LYS A 131 4.98 4.29 -0.84
C LYS A 131 5.87 5.52 -0.69
N ARG A 132 6.99 5.58 -1.39
CA ARG A 132 7.91 6.74 -1.35
C ARG A 132 7.29 7.97 -1.98
N GLU A 133 6.60 7.82 -3.11
CA GLU A 133 5.87 8.91 -3.76
C GLU A 133 4.84 9.53 -2.79
N HIS A 134 3.99 8.70 -2.19
CA HIS A 134 3.00 9.17 -1.22
C HIS A 134 3.63 9.77 0.05
N CYS A 135 4.74 9.19 0.54
CA CYS A 135 5.50 9.81 1.63
C CYS A 135 5.98 11.23 1.27
N ALA A 136 6.40 11.45 0.03
CA ALA A 136 6.83 12.78 -0.43
C ALA A 136 5.65 13.74 -0.52
N GLN A 137 4.50 13.30 -1.05
CA GLN A 137 3.28 14.12 -1.13
C GLN A 137 2.76 14.54 0.26
N ILE A 138 2.73 13.62 1.23
CA ILE A 138 2.41 13.95 2.63
C ILE A 138 3.42 14.95 3.20
N GLY A 139 4.71 14.78 2.90
CA GLY A 139 5.76 15.71 3.32
C GLY A 139 5.53 17.14 2.80
N VAL A 140 5.22 17.27 1.51
CA VAL A 140 4.89 18.56 0.88
C VAL A 140 3.64 19.17 1.51
N PHE A 141 2.58 18.40 1.70
CA PHE A 141 1.35 18.87 2.35
C PHE A 141 1.61 19.36 3.77
N ARG A 142 2.36 18.59 4.58
CA ARG A 142 2.76 18.99 5.93
C ARG A 142 3.48 20.34 5.92
N ASP A 143 4.43 20.54 5.01
CA ASP A 143 5.22 21.76 4.96
C ASP A 143 4.40 22.98 4.51
N GLN A 144 3.33 22.77 3.72
CA GLN A 144 2.36 23.82 3.36
C GLN A 144 1.45 24.19 4.53
N THR A 145 1.05 23.22 5.36
CA THR A 145 0.15 23.45 6.52
C THR A 145 0.82 24.08 7.74
N LYS A 146 2.16 24.18 7.75
CA LYS A 146 2.94 24.81 8.83
C LYS A 146 3.10 26.34 8.69
N GLN A 147 2.73 26.91 7.54
CA GLN A 147 2.77 28.35 7.26
C GLN A 147 1.49 29.03 7.73
#